data_AF-A0A950LGC8-F1
#
_entry.id   AF-A0A950LGC8-F1
#
_cell.length_a   1.000
_cell.length_b   1.000
_cell.length_c   1.000
_cell.angle_alpha   90.00
_cell.angle_beta   90.00
_cell.angle_gamma   90.00
#
_symmetry.space_group_name_H-M   'P 1'
#
loop_
_entity.id
_entity.type
_entity.pdbx_description
1 polymer ?
#
loop_
_entity_poly.entity_id
_entity_poly.type
_entity_poly.pdbx_seq_one_letter_code
_entity_poly.pdbx_strand_id
1 'polypeptide(L)'
;MSEQRRAQQMQQTMPEDGGGWHQIDAGPHLHIMFHPNRRLLGREPDDIERPTIMVAITGKREQSLRFDPFSVGSHYHIRPGLAGQIPLGVAEGQSPLDAALAFFEKPLRLRGLLAQAEEDDVAARLDDADLGRAAQRIRELHSAAAPQGLAAVLARLDRVERRLDRIEAQTTPA
;
A
#
# COMPACT_ATOMS: atom_id res chain seq x y z
N MET A 1 13.76 -7.69 36.56
CA MET A 1 14.15 -6.79 35.46
C MET A 1 13.85 -7.45 34.10
N SER A 2 12.57 -7.66 33.77
CA SER A 2 12.17 -8.46 32.61
C SER A 2 10.95 -7.92 31.85
N GLU A 3 10.51 -6.69 32.17
CA GLU A 3 9.33 -6.05 31.56
C GLU A 3 9.67 -4.93 30.56
N GLN A 4 10.92 -4.45 30.52
CA GLN A 4 11.35 -3.33 29.66
C GLN A 4 11.74 -3.71 28.21
N ARG A 5 11.61 -4.99 27.82
CA ARG A 5 12.02 -5.47 26.47
C ARG A 5 10.88 -5.96 25.57
N ARG A 6 9.61 -5.87 25.99
CA ARG A 6 8.44 -6.19 25.14
C ARG A 6 7.75 -4.91 24.66
N ALA A 7 8.08 -4.52 23.43
CA ALA A 7 7.24 -3.71 22.55
C ALA A 7 6.83 -2.30 23.05
N GLN A 8 7.79 -1.37 23.01
CA GLN A 8 7.47 -0.10 22.34
C GLN A 8 7.08 -0.45 20.90
N GLN A 9 5.79 -0.63 20.64
CA GLN A 9 5.28 -0.68 19.27
C GLN A 9 5.58 0.68 18.64
N MET A 10 6.71 0.78 17.94
CA MET A 10 7.10 2.02 17.29
C MET A 10 6.13 2.31 16.14
N GLN A 11 5.50 3.49 16.17
CA GLN A 11 4.79 4.00 15.01
C GLN A 11 5.73 4.02 13.81
N GLN A 12 5.25 3.51 12.68
CA GLN A 12 6.07 3.46 11.47
C GLN A 12 6.08 4.83 10.80
N THR A 13 7.21 5.19 10.20
CA THR A 13 7.42 6.51 9.59
C THR A 13 7.26 6.48 8.07
N MET A 14 6.96 7.64 7.48
CA MET A 14 6.89 7.85 6.05
C MET A 14 8.24 7.54 5.38
N PRO A 15 8.22 6.96 4.17
CA PRO A 15 9.42 6.71 3.40
C PRO A 15 10.04 8.03 2.94
N GLU A 16 11.34 8.01 2.70
CA GLU A 16 12.04 9.12 2.04
C GLU A 16 11.82 9.04 0.52
N ASP A 17 11.95 10.19 -0.15
CA ASP A 17 11.81 10.27 -1.60
C ASP A 17 12.83 9.37 -2.31
N GLY A 18 12.38 8.62 -3.31
CA GLY A 18 13.17 7.66 -4.07
C GLY A 18 12.69 6.21 -3.91
N GLY A 19 13.41 5.27 -4.53
CA GLY A 19 13.10 3.84 -4.41
C GLY A 19 11.73 3.41 -4.96
N GLY A 20 11.15 4.17 -5.89
CA GLY A 20 9.84 3.89 -6.49
C GLY A 20 8.63 4.50 -5.76
N TRP A 21 8.87 5.30 -4.72
CA TRP A 21 7.83 6.10 -4.07
C TRP A 21 7.52 7.38 -4.87
N HIS A 22 6.23 7.69 -4.94
CA HIS A 22 5.69 8.90 -5.56
C HIS A 22 4.93 9.69 -4.51
N GLN A 23 5.30 10.95 -4.31
CA GLN A 23 4.48 11.87 -3.54
C GLN A 23 3.22 12.21 -4.32
N ILE A 24 2.08 12.19 -3.63
CA ILE A 24 0.77 12.52 -4.18
C ILE A 24 0.29 13.80 -3.52
N ASP A 25 -0.01 14.80 -4.34
CA ASP A 25 -0.66 16.02 -3.87
C ASP A 25 -2.11 15.73 -3.52
N ALA A 26 -2.47 15.99 -2.27
CA ALA A 26 -3.81 15.86 -1.71
C ALA A 26 -4.17 17.09 -0.87
N GLY A 27 -3.65 18.26 -1.28
CA GLY A 27 -3.82 19.51 -0.57
C GLY A 27 -2.81 19.69 0.58
N PRO A 28 -2.95 20.77 1.37
CA PRO A 28 -1.91 21.21 2.29
C PRO A 28 -1.79 20.36 3.57
N HIS A 29 -2.74 19.46 3.82
CA HIS A 29 -2.91 18.83 5.13
C HIS A 29 -2.41 17.39 5.22
N LEU A 30 -2.31 16.69 4.08
CA LEU A 30 -1.85 15.31 4.03
C LEU A 30 -0.53 15.20 3.30
N HIS A 31 0.35 14.37 3.85
CA HIS A 31 1.51 13.84 3.15
C HIS A 31 1.18 12.42 2.70
N ILE A 32 0.95 12.24 1.39
CA ILE A 32 0.62 10.94 0.80
C ILE A 32 1.79 10.45 -0.05
N MET A 33 2.19 9.20 0.18
CA MET A 33 3.18 8.50 -0.60
C MET A 33 2.58 7.24 -1.21
N PHE A 34 2.76 7.06 -2.51
CA PHE A 34 2.29 5.89 -3.25
C PHE A 34 3.45 5.13 -3.87
N HIS A 35 3.46 3.81 -3.73
CA HIS A 35 4.40 2.95 -4.44
C HIS A 35 3.59 1.93 -5.25
N PRO A 36 3.73 1.87 -6.59
CA PRO A 36 2.91 1.00 -7.43
C PRO A 36 3.29 -0.48 -7.34
N ASN A 37 4.56 -0.81 -7.06
CA ASN A 37 5.00 -2.21 -6.98
C ASN A 37 6.04 -2.43 -5.86
N ARG A 38 5.62 -2.25 -4.59
CA ARG A 38 6.56 -2.24 -3.47
C ARG A 38 7.06 -3.66 -3.17
N ARG A 39 8.37 -3.88 -3.31
CA ARG A 39 9.01 -5.12 -2.82
C ARG A 39 9.30 -4.99 -1.32
N LEU A 40 8.74 -5.89 -0.51
CA LEU A 40 9.06 -5.95 0.91
C LEU A 40 10.45 -6.59 1.08
N LEU A 41 11.41 -5.83 1.62
CA LEU A 41 12.75 -6.33 1.93
C LEU A 41 12.66 -7.52 2.89
N GLY A 42 13.33 -8.64 2.57
CA GLY A 42 13.44 -9.81 3.44
C GLY A 42 12.40 -10.91 3.27
N ARG A 43 11.49 -10.82 2.29
CA ARG A 43 10.71 -11.97 1.82
C ARG A 43 11.25 -12.46 0.48
N GLU A 44 11.24 -13.77 0.28
CA GLU A 44 11.40 -14.38 -1.05
C GLU A 44 10.53 -13.61 -2.06
N PRO A 45 11.06 -13.25 -3.25
CA PRO A 45 10.32 -12.51 -4.25
C PRO A 45 9.16 -13.40 -4.74
N ASP A 46 7.97 -13.21 -4.16
CA ASP A 46 6.76 -13.90 -4.57
C ASP A 46 6.14 -13.31 -5.86
N ASP A 47 6.87 -12.41 -6.55
CA ASP A 47 6.44 -11.69 -7.74
C ASP A 47 5.09 -10.94 -7.57
N ILE A 48 4.63 -10.74 -6.33
CA ILE A 48 3.37 -10.04 -6.04
C ILE A 48 3.61 -8.54 -6.07
N GLU A 49 2.97 -7.87 -7.03
CA GLU A 49 2.89 -6.41 -7.03
C GLU A 49 2.10 -5.97 -5.80
N ARG A 50 2.72 -5.15 -4.96
CA ARG A 50 2.09 -4.61 -3.75
C ARG A 50 2.02 -3.10 -3.86
N PRO A 51 1.06 -2.55 -4.63
CA PRO A 51 0.67 -1.17 -4.48
C PRO A 51 0.43 -0.86 -3.01
N THR A 52 1.09 0.19 -2.50
CA THR A 52 0.94 0.65 -1.12
C THR A 52 0.69 2.15 -1.13
N ILE A 53 -0.31 2.60 -0.37
CA ILE A 53 -0.60 4.01 -0.14
C ILE A 53 -0.32 4.29 1.34
N MET A 54 0.60 5.19 1.63
CA MET A 54 0.92 5.66 2.98
C MET A 54 0.42 7.09 3.15
N VAL A 55 -0.18 7.37 4.32
CA VAL A 55 -0.75 8.67 4.65
C VAL A 55 -0.21 9.12 6.00
N ALA A 56 0.33 10.33 6.04
CA ALA A 56 0.67 11.05 7.26
C ALA A 56 0.06 12.46 7.21
N ILE A 57 0.09 13.16 8.34
CA ILE A 57 -0.21 14.58 8.39
C ILE A 57 1.00 15.38 7.90
N THR A 58 0.78 16.43 7.11
CA THR A 58 1.85 17.33 6.67
C THR A 58 2.67 17.83 7.86
N GLY A 59 3.99 17.68 7.77
CA GLY A 59 4.92 18.05 8.84
C GLY A 59 5.18 16.96 9.90
N LYS A 60 4.42 15.85 9.89
CA LYS A 60 4.70 14.67 10.72
C LYS A 60 5.43 13.60 9.92
N ARG A 61 6.27 12.81 10.59
CA ARG A 61 6.94 11.66 9.96
C ARG A 61 6.17 10.36 10.18
N GLU A 62 5.35 10.29 11.22
CA GLU A 62 4.60 9.10 11.61
C GLU A 62 3.43 8.85 10.65
N GLN A 63 3.23 7.59 10.26
CA GLN A 63 2.10 7.18 9.43
C GLN A 63 0.81 7.22 10.26
N SER A 64 -0.19 7.97 9.78
CA SER A 64 -1.54 7.93 10.32
C SER A 64 -2.30 6.72 9.77
N LEU A 65 -2.17 6.44 8.47
CA LEU A 65 -2.81 5.32 7.79
C LEU A 65 -1.87 4.65 6.79
N ARG A 66 -2.09 3.36 6.53
CA ARG A 66 -1.50 2.66 5.39
C ARG A 66 -2.51 1.72 4.74
N PHE A 67 -2.64 1.78 3.42
CA PHE A 67 -3.42 0.85 2.62
C PHE A 67 -2.47 -0.08 1.86
N ASP A 68 -2.72 -1.39 1.96
CA ASP A 68 -1.97 -2.45 1.31
C ASP A 68 -2.92 -3.30 0.43
N PRO A 69 -3.50 -2.72 -0.64
CA PRO A 69 -4.59 -3.32 -1.41
C PRO A 69 -4.29 -4.71 -2.01
N PHE A 70 -3.08 -4.99 -2.46
CA PHE A 70 -2.74 -6.28 -3.09
C PHE A 70 -1.97 -7.24 -2.17
N SER A 71 -1.94 -6.94 -0.86
CA SER A 71 -1.51 -7.93 0.12
C SER A 71 -2.54 -9.06 0.27
N VAL A 72 -2.12 -10.21 0.82
CA VAL A 72 -3.05 -11.31 1.14
C VAL A 72 -4.17 -10.78 2.02
N GLY A 73 -5.42 -10.89 1.53
CA GLY A 73 -6.61 -10.44 2.24
C GLY A 73 -6.94 -8.95 2.13
N SER A 74 -6.14 -8.16 1.39
CA SER A 74 -6.37 -6.74 1.07
C SER A 74 -6.81 -5.90 2.26
N HIS A 75 -5.88 -5.19 2.89
CA HIS A 75 -6.14 -4.56 4.19
C HIS A 75 -5.57 -3.15 4.29
N TYR A 76 -5.92 -2.48 5.37
CA TYR A 76 -5.33 -1.21 5.79
C TYR A 76 -5.00 -1.24 7.28
N HIS A 77 -4.23 -0.25 7.71
CA HIS A 77 -3.77 -0.07 9.09
C HIS A 77 -4.12 1.35 9.54
N ILE A 78 -4.55 1.48 10.80
CA ILE A 78 -4.68 2.75 11.52
C ILE A 78 -3.50 2.83 12.49
N ARG A 79 -2.71 3.90 12.45
CA ARG A 79 -1.45 4.03 13.20
C ARG A 79 -0.56 2.78 13.09
N PRO A 80 -0.01 2.51 11.89
CA PRO A 80 0.77 1.29 11.63
C PRO A 80 1.90 1.09 12.65
N GLY A 81 1.98 -0.13 13.19
CA GLY A 81 2.88 -0.48 14.29
C GLY A 81 2.15 -0.60 15.64
N LEU A 82 1.06 0.14 15.84
CA LEU A 82 0.24 0.11 17.06
C LEU A 82 -1.02 -0.75 16.94
N ALA A 83 -1.72 -0.69 15.80
CA ALA A 83 -2.94 -1.46 15.57
C ALA A 83 -2.76 -2.63 14.59
N GLY A 84 -3.73 -3.54 14.58
CA GLY A 84 -3.77 -4.67 13.66
C GLY A 84 -4.26 -4.29 12.25
N GLN A 85 -4.15 -5.24 11.32
CA GLN A 85 -4.68 -5.12 9.97
C GLN A 85 -6.22 -5.17 9.95
N ILE A 86 -6.84 -4.31 9.14
CA ILE A 86 -8.29 -4.25 8.98
C ILE A 86 -8.65 -4.55 7.51
N PRO A 87 -9.56 -5.50 7.22
CA PRO A 87 -9.96 -5.81 5.86
C PRO A 87 -10.51 -4.59 5.11
N LEU A 88 -10.10 -4.44 3.86
CA LEU A 88 -10.55 -3.35 2.99
C LEU A 88 -12.02 -3.52 2.57
N GLY A 89 -12.46 -4.78 2.43
CA GLY A 89 -13.80 -5.14 1.95
C GLY A 89 -13.90 -4.97 0.43
N VAL A 90 -13.18 -5.81 -0.32
CA VAL A 90 -13.18 -5.81 -1.79
C VAL A 90 -14.42 -6.56 -2.28
N ALA A 91 -15.26 -5.89 -3.08
CA ALA A 91 -16.43 -6.52 -3.68
C ALA A 91 -16.03 -7.49 -4.81
N GLU A 92 -16.91 -8.43 -5.15
CA GLU A 92 -16.69 -9.34 -6.28
C GLU A 92 -16.48 -8.56 -7.59
N GLY A 93 -15.42 -8.91 -8.32
CA GLY A 93 -15.04 -8.23 -9.57
C GLY A 93 -14.39 -6.85 -9.39
N GLN A 94 -14.28 -6.32 -8.16
CA GLN A 94 -13.63 -5.05 -7.88
C GLN A 94 -12.11 -5.22 -7.79
N SER A 95 -11.35 -4.31 -8.40
CA SER A 95 -9.91 -4.22 -8.16
C SER A 95 -9.63 -3.83 -6.71
N PRO A 96 -8.68 -4.49 -6.01
CA PRO A 96 -8.29 -4.08 -4.66
C PRO A 96 -7.79 -2.63 -4.60
N LEU A 97 -7.17 -2.12 -5.66
CA LEU A 97 -6.79 -0.70 -5.74
C LEU A 97 -8.02 0.19 -5.69
N ASP A 98 -9.04 -0.09 -6.50
CA ASP A 98 -10.26 0.72 -6.55
C ASP A 98 -11.00 0.69 -5.21
N ALA A 99 -10.96 -0.43 -4.49
CA ALA A 99 -11.49 -0.51 -3.13
C ALA A 99 -10.75 0.44 -2.16
N ALA A 100 -9.43 0.62 -2.32
CA ALA A 100 -8.67 1.57 -1.52
C ALA A 100 -8.91 3.02 -1.97
N LEU A 101 -8.96 3.27 -3.27
CA LEU A 101 -9.22 4.60 -3.83
C LEU A 101 -10.61 5.13 -3.49
N ALA A 102 -11.60 4.26 -3.26
CA ALA A 102 -12.92 4.66 -2.79
C ALA A 102 -12.90 5.46 -1.48
N PHE A 103 -11.88 5.26 -0.62
CA PHE A 103 -11.70 6.06 0.60
C PHE A 103 -11.33 7.51 0.29
N PHE A 104 -10.67 7.77 -0.84
CA PHE A 104 -10.30 9.12 -1.28
C PHE A 104 -11.41 9.77 -2.11
N GLU A 105 -12.07 8.99 -2.98
CA GLU A 105 -13.17 9.46 -3.83
C GLU A 105 -14.46 9.76 -3.05
N LYS A 106 -14.70 9.04 -1.93
CA LYS A 106 -15.84 9.25 -1.02
C LYS A 106 -15.33 9.37 0.42
N PRO A 107 -14.78 10.54 0.80
CA PRO A 107 -13.85 10.67 1.92
C PRO A 107 -14.45 10.64 3.33
N LEU A 108 -15.75 10.42 3.49
CA LEU A 108 -16.36 10.28 4.82
C LEU A 108 -15.68 9.16 5.64
N ARG A 109 -15.41 8.02 4.99
CA ARG A 109 -14.75 6.89 5.67
C ARG A 109 -13.29 7.21 5.99
N LEU A 110 -12.55 7.85 5.08
CA LEU A 110 -11.17 8.27 5.32
C LEU A 110 -11.07 9.25 6.50
N ARG A 111 -11.97 10.23 6.58
CA ARG A 111 -12.06 11.15 7.72
C ARG A 111 -12.29 10.41 9.03
N GLY A 112 -13.21 9.44 9.04
CA GLY A 112 -13.45 8.60 10.22
C GLY A 112 -12.22 7.77 10.63
N LEU A 113 -11.41 7.33 9.67
CA LEU A 113 -10.15 6.63 9.97
C LEU A 113 -9.08 7.57 10.54
N LEU A 114 -8.97 8.79 10.03
CA LEU A 114 -8.04 9.81 10.55
C LEU A 114 -8.44 10.25 11.96
N ALA A 115 -9.73 10.41 12.24
CA ALA A 115 -10.23 10.63 13.60
C ALA A 115 -9.82 9.51 14.58
N GLN A 116 -9.96 8.24 14.17
CA GLN A 116 -9.47 7.10 14.96
C GLN A 116 -7.94 7.09 15.13
N ALA A 117 -7.23 7.72 14.21
CA ALA A 117 -5.80 7.95 14.30
C ALA A 117 -5.41 9.14 15.19
N GLU A 118 -6.37 9.79 15.88
CA GLU A 118 -6.20 11.04 16.67
C GLU A 118 -5.81 12.24 15.80
N GLU A 119 -6.30 12.30 14.56
CA GLU A 119 -6.07 13.39 13.61
C GLU A 119 -7.38 14.10 13.22
N ASP A 120 -8.33 14.19 14.16
CA ASP A 120 -9.70 14.71 13.97
C ASP A 120 -9.72 16.14 13.39
N ASP A 121 -8.85 17.02 13.91
CA ASP A 121 -8.73 18.41 13.46
C ASP A 121 -8.32 18.51 12.00
N VAL A 122 -7.46 17.60 11.55
CA VAL A 122 -7.03 17.56 10.14
C VAL A 122 -8.11 16.93 9.27
N ALA A 123 -8.76 15.86 9.75
CA ALA A 123 -9.84 15.19 9.03
C ALA A 123 -10.97 16.15 8.65
N ALA A 124 -11.33 17.07 9.55
CA ALA A 124 -12.36 18.08 9.33
C ALA A 124 -11.98 19.14 8.27
N ARG A 125 -10.69 19.29 7.94
CA ARG A 125 -10.16 20.33 7.05
C ARG A 125 -9.83 19.85 5.65
N LEU A 126 -9.95 18.55 5.39
CA LEU A 126 -9.67 17.98 4.08
C LEU A 126 -10.67 18.48 3.05
N ASP A 127 -10.19 18.78 1.85
CA ASP A 127 -11.01 19.13 0.70
C ASP A 127 -11.31 17.89 -0.15
N ASP A 128 -12.59 17.69 -0.51
CA ASP A 128 -13.02 16.51 -1.26
C ASP A 128 -12.43 16.49 -2.69
N ALA A 129 -12.22 17.65 -3.31
CA ALA A 129 -11.69 17.73 -4.66
C ALA A 129 -10.18 17.45 -4.69
N ASP A 130 -9.43 17.88 -3.68
CA ASP A 130 -8.03 17.49 -3.48
C ASP A 130 -7.89 15.96 -3.36
N LEU A 131 -8.71 15.32 -2.53
CA LEU A 131 -8.70 13.87 -2.35
C LEU A 131 -9.11 13.12 -3.62
N GLY A 132 -10.10 13.64 -4.36
CA GLY A 132 -10.48 13.11 -5.66
C GLY A 132 -9.34 13.17 -6.70
N ARG A 133 -8.62 14.30 -6.76
CA ARG A 133 -7.42 14.44 -7.62
C ARG A 133 -6.31 13.48 -7.21
N ALA A 134 -6.07 13.32 -5.91
CA ALA A 134 -5.10 12.37 -5.39
C ALA A 134 -5.43 10.93 -5.83
N ALA A 135 -6.69 10.53 -5.73
CA ALA A 135 -7.15 9.20 -6.17
C ALA A 135 -6.90 8.98 -7.66
N GLN A 136 -7.26 9.97 -8.50
CA GLN A 136 -7.00 9.93 -9.93
C GLN A 136 -5.50 9.79 -10.22
N ARG A 137 -4.66 10.57 -9.53
CA ARG A 137 -3.21 10.53 -9.73
C ARG A 137 -2.61 9.17 -9.38
N ILE A 138 -3.06 8.55 -8.30
CA ILE A 138 -2.63 7.20 -7.90
C ILE A 138 -3.03 6.18 -8.98
N ARG A 139 -4.25 6.28 -9.52
CA ARG A 139 -4.73 5.42 -10.62
C ARG A 139 -3.83 5.54 -11.85
N GLU A 140 -3.51 6.77 -12.26
CA GLU A 140 -2.61 7.03 -13.40
C GLU A 140 -1.21 6.43 -13.19
N LEU A 141 -0.61 6.63 -12.02
CA LEU A 141 0.71 6.08 -11.70
C LEU A 141 0.70 4.55 -11.67
N HIS A 142 -0.35 3.96 -11.10
CA HIS A 142 -0.52 2.51 -11.11
C HIS A 142 -0.65 1.97 -12.54
N SER A 143 -1.51 2.58 -13.37
CA SER A 143 -1.68 2.19 -14.77
C SER A 143 -0.41 2.35 -15.59
N ALA A 144 0.41 3.38 -15.33
CA ALA A 144 1.69 3.58 -15.99
C ALA A 144 2.77 2.59 -15.54
N ALA A 145 2.69 2.12 -14.29
CA ALA A 145 3.61 1.14 -13.72
C ALA A 145 3.21 -0.31 -14.00
N ALA A 146 1.93 -0.56 -14.26
CA ALA A 146 1.45 -1.85 -14.73
C ALA A 146 2.23 -2.19 -16.00
N PRO A 147 2.97 -3.31 -16.02
CA PRO A 147 3.76 -3.64 -17.18
C PRO A 147 2.84 -3.72 -18.40
N GLN A 148 3.25 -3.12 -19.51
CA GLN A 148 2.58 -3.29 -20.79
C GLN A 148 2.38 -4.79 -21.01
N GLY A 149 1.12 -5.23 -20.89
CA GLY A 149 0.71 -6.51 -20.31
C GLY A 149 1.23 -7.79 -20.98
N LEU A 150 1.95 -7.69 -22.09
CA LEU A 150 2.56 -8.83 -22.76
C LEU A 150 3.99 -9.10 -22.28
N ALA A 151 4.84 -8.08 -22.16
CA ALA A 151 6.27 -8.27 -21.90
C ALA A 151 6.53 -8.83 -20.48
N ALA A 152 5.78 -8.37 -19.47
CA ALA A 152 5.93 -8.91 -18.13
C ALA A 152 5.23 -10.26 -17.94
N VAL A 153 4.14 -10.51 -18.67
CA VAL A 153 3.51 -11.85 -18.69
C VAL A 153 4.48 -12.86 -19.30
N LEU A 154 5.13 -12.52 -20.42
CA LEU A 154 6.18 -13.34 -21.03
C LEU A 154 7.37 -13.53 -20.08
N ALA A 155 7.88 -12.46 -19.48
CA ALA A 155 8.98 -12.57 -18.52
C ALA A 155 8.63 -13.39 -17.27
N ARG A 156 7.35 -13.44 -16.88
CA ARG A 156 6.84 -14.27 -15.79
C ARG A 156 6.71 -15.73 -16.21
N LEU A 157 6.20 -15.99 -17.42
CA LEU A 157 6.14 -17.35 -18.00
C LEU A 157 7.55 -17.96 -18.10
N ASP A 158 8.52 -17.22 -18.67
CA ASP A 158 9.92 -17.67 -18.78
C ASP A 158 10.55 -17.99 -17.42
N ARG A 159 10.12 -17.33 -16.34
CA ARG A 159 10.61 -17.59 -14.98
C ARG A 159 9.95 -18.83 -14.37
N VAL A 160 8.65 -19.04 -14.63
CA VAL A 160 7.91 -20.23 -14.18
C VAL A 160 8.45 -21.47 -14.87
N GLU A 161 8.67 -21.43 -16.18
CA GLU A 161 9.26 -22.53 -16.95
C GLU A 161 10.63 -22.93 -16.38
N ARG A 162 11.54 -21.97 -16.21
CA ARG A 162 12.86 -22.22 -15.60
C ARG A 162 12.81 -22.77 -14.17
N ARG A 163 11.72 -22.54 -13.44
CA ARG A 163 11.52 -23.08 -12.09
C ARG A 163 10.99 -24.52 -12.16
N LEU A 164 10.10 -24.81 -13.10
CA LEU A 164 9.62 -26.16 -13.37
C LEU A 164 10.76 -27.07 -13.81
N ASP A 165 11.57 -26.64 -14.78
CA ASP A 165 12.76 -27.39 -15.23
C ASP A 165 13.68 -27.77 -14.06
N ARG A 166 13.86 -26.84 -13.14
CA ARG A 166 14.73 -27.03 -11.96
C ARG A 166 14.14 -28.02 -10.96
N ILE A 167 12.81 -28.02 -10.80
CA ILE A 167 12.10 -28.96 -9.94
C ILE A 167 12.15 -30.36 -10.57
N GLU A 168 11.85 -30.45 -11.87
CA GLU A 168 11.89 -31.71 -12.62
C GLU A 168 13.28 -32.35 -12.57
N ALA A 169 14.35 -31.56 -12.73
CA ALA A 169 15.73 -32.01 -12.58
C ALA A 169 16.08 -32.50 -11.17
N GLN A 170 15.36 -32.06 -10.13
CA GLN A 170 15.56 -32.49 -8.74
C GLN A 170 14.71 -33.71 -8.37
N THR A 171 13.60 -33.94 -9.07
CA THR A 171 12.65 -35.03 -8.78
C THR A 171 12.78 -36.24 -9.70
N THR A 172 13.56 -36.16 -10.78
CA THR A 172 13.82 -37.30 -11.68
C THR A 172 15.04 -38.08 -11.17
N PRO A 173 14.90 -39.34 -10.71
CA PRO A 173 16.05 -40.17 -10.38
C PRO A 173 16.75 -40.61 -11.68
N ALA A 174 18.08 -40.71 -11.63
CA ALA A 174 18.91 -41.22 -12.72
C ALA A 174 18.59 -42.67 -13.10
#